data_AF-A0A946TJR0-F1
#
_entry.id   AF-A0A946TJR0-F1
#
_cell.length_a   1.000
_cell.length_b   1.000
_cell.length_c   1.000
_cell.angle_alpha   90.00
_cell.angle_beta   90.00
_cell.angle_gamma   90.00
#
_symmetry.space_group_name_H-M   'P 1'
#
loop_
_entity.id
_entity.type
_entity.pdbx_description
1 polymer ?
#
loop_
_entity_poly.entity_id
_entity_poly.type
_entity_poly.pdbx_seq_one_letter_code
_entity_poly.pdbx_strand_id
1 'polypeptide(L)'
;IGYAWVRELERAKTQHYHLVLILDGDKIQHPSKLIRRIKETWLDNGHMPVIKNPFYFIDKGNCKEERAKAIDRLSYLAKTRGKGYRDPQAKDYGSSRLNPK
;
A
#
# COMPACT_ATOMS: atom_id res chain seq x y z
N ILE A 1 5.93 -9.65 -8.30
CA ILE A 1 5.65 -8.43 -7.49
C ILE A 1 4.32 -8.67 -6.79
N GLY A 2 4.26 -8.47 -5.48
CA GLY A 2 2.99 -8.49 -4.77
C GLY A 2 2.43 -7.07 -4.62
N TYR A 3 1.12 -6.94 -4.56
CA TYR A 3 0.44 -5.70 -4.23
C TYR A 3 -0.86 -5.94 -3.46
N ALA A 4 -1.26 -4.91 -2.73
CA ALA A 4 -2.62 -4.74 -2.24
C ALA A 4 -3.01 -3.27 -2.39
N TRP A 5 -4.27 -3.00 -2.67
CA TRP A 5 -4.81 -1.65 -2.69
C TRP A 5 -6.18 -1.62 -2.05
N VAL A 6 -6.50 -0.45 -1.51
CA VAL A 6 -7.77 -0.18 -0.84
C VAL A 6 -8.27 1.21 -1.26
N ARG A 7 -9.58 1.32 -1.44
CA ARG A 7 -10.33 2.56 -1.66
C ARG A 7 -11.13 2.89 -0.41
N GLU A 8 -11.09 4.14 0.01
CA GLU A 8 -11.87 4.67 1.13
C GLU A 8 -12.38 6.08 0.84
N LEU A 9 -13.55 6.41 1.37
CA LEU A 9 -14.09 7.75 1.45
C LEU A 9 -14.49 7.98 2.91
N GLU A 10 -13.67 8.75 3.64
CA GLU A 10 -13.94 9.09 5.04
C GLU A 10 -14.40 10.55 5.19
N ARG A 11 -13.71 11.36 6.02
CA ARG A 11 -14.06 12.77 6.26
C ARG A 11 -13.82 13.64 5.02
N ALA A 12 -12.85 13.25 4.18
CA ALA A 12 -12.61 13.89 2.91
C ALA A 12 -13.70 13.47 1.92
N LYS A 13 -14.30 14.44 1.22
CA LYS A 13 -15.30 14.19 0.17
C LYS A 13 -14.69 13.62 -1.12
N THR A 14 -13.42 13.26 -1.11
CA THR A 14 -12.67 12.72 -2.26
C THR A 14 -12.26 11.28 -1.99
N GLN A 15 -12.18 10.49 -3.06
CA GLN A 15 -11.75 9.10 -3.01
C GLN A 15 -10.27 9.03 -2.59
N HIS A 16 -9.98 8.24 -1.56
CA HIS A 16 -8.63 8.02 -1.05
C HIS A 16 -8.20 6.59 -1.33
N TYR A 17 -7.00 6.43 -1.89
CA TYR A 17 -6.42 5.13 -2.21
C TYR A 17 -5.20 4.85 -1.34
N HIS A 18 -5.18 3.67 -0.75
CA HIS A 18 -3.99 3.11 -0.11
C HIS A 18 -3.37 2.08 -1.05
N LEU A 19 -2.06 2.15 -1.24
CA LEU A 19 -1.29 1.22 -2.06
C LEU A 19 -0.20 0.57 -1.24
N VAL A 20 -0.08 -0.74 -1.38
CA VAL A 20 0.94 -1.59 -0.78
C VAL A 20 1.67 -2.30 -1.91
N LEU A 21 2.99 -2.24 -1.89
CA LEU A 21 3.85 -2.97 -2.83
C LEU A 21 4.77 -3.90 -2.05
N ILE A 22 4.85 -5.16 -2.50
CA ILE A 22 5.73 -6.19 -1.97
C ILE A 22 6.75 -6.50 -3.08
N LEU A 23 7.98 -6.04 -2.85
CA LEU A 23 9.05 -6.00 -3.84
C LEU A 23 10.23 -6.86 -3.40
N ASP A 24 11.04 -7.24 -4.37
CA ASP A 24 12.28 -8.00 -4.12
C ASP A 24 13.32 -7.08 -3.47
N GLY A 25 13.63 -7.33 -2.19
CA GLY A 25 14.52 -6.50 -1.38
C GLY A 25 15.96 -6.46 -1.91
N ASP A 26 16.41 -7.52 -2.61
CA ASP A 26 17.73 -7.57 -3.24
C ASP A 26 17.83 -6.60 -4.43
N LYS A 27 16.69 -6.27 -5.05
CA LYS A 27 16.62 -5.32 -6.17
C LYS A 27 16.32 -3.88 -5.71
N ILE A 28 15.54 -3.72 -4.64
CA ILE A 28 15.13 -2.42 -4.11
C ILE A 28 15.26 -2.43 -2.60
N GLN A 29 16.41 -1.95 -2.11
CA GLN A 29 16.68 -1.82 -0.67
C GLN A 29 16.10 -0.54 -0.05
N HIS A 30 15.88 0.50 -0.85
CA HIS A 30 15.29 1.75 -0.41
C HIS A 30 14.32 2.32 -1.45
N PRO A 31 13.09 2.75 -1.06
CA PRO A 31 12.04 3.07 -2.02
C PRO A 31 12.05 4.52 -2.51
N SER A 32 12.96 5.40 -2.06
CA SER A 32 12.92 6.85 -2.37
C SER A 32 12.76 7.16 -3.87
N LYS A 33 13.58 6.53 -4.73
CA LYS A 33 13.49 6.70 -6.18
C LYS A 33 12.16 6.18 -6.75
N LEU A 34 11.64 5.08 -6.19
CA LEU A 34 10.37 4.49 -6.60
C LEU A 34 9.19 5.37 -6.19
N ILE A 35 9.16 5.85 -4.94
CA ILE A 35 8.13 6.76 -4.43
C ILE A 35 8.07 8.03 -5.28
N ARG A 36 9.22 8.59 -5.67
CA ARG A 36 9.27 9.75 -6.56
C ARG A 36 8.58 9.46 -7.90
N ARG A 37 8.93 8.34 -8.54
CA ARG A 37 8.31 7.94 -9.82
C ARG A 37 6.81 7.70 -9.69
N ILE A 38 6.36 7.00 -8.63
CA ILE A 38 4.93 6.77 -8.38
C ILE A 38 4.21 8.12 -8.21
N LYS A 39 4.80 9.05 -7.45
CA LYS A 39 4.23 10.37 -7.26
C LYS A 39 4.11 11.13 -8.59
N GLU A 40 5.17 11.13 -9.40
CA GLU A 40 5.19 11.75 -10.73
C GLU A 40 4.10 11.17 -11.64
N THR A 41 3.94 9.84 -11.68
CA THR A 41 2.88 9.18 -12.47
C THR A 41 1.48 9.48 -11.95
N TRP A 42 1.32 9.73 -10.65
CA TRP A 42 0.02 10.01 -10.05
C TRP A 42 -0.41 11.49 -10.14
N LEU A 43 0.47 12.41 -10.55
CA LEU A 43 0.21 13.87 -10.51
C LEU A 43 -1.09 14.26 -11.21
N ASP A 44 -1.38 13.68 -12.38
CA ASP A 44 -2.59 13.99 -13.16
C ASP A 44 -3.87 13.40 -12.54
N ASN A 45 -3.72 12.42 -11.64
CA ASN A 45 -4.83 11.69 -11.00
C ASN A 45 -5.12 12.19 -9.57
N GLY A 46 -4.21 12.95 -8.97
CA GLY A 46 -4.43 13.60 -7.68
C GLY A 46 -3.17 13.77 -6.84
N HIS A 47 -3.37 13.98 -5.54
CA HIS A 47 -2.29 14.21 -4.60
C HIS A 47 -1.88 12.93 -3.86
N MET A 48 -0.58 12.64 -3.84
CA MET A 48 0.01 11.54 -3.08
C MET A 48 0.97 12.09 -1.99
N PRO A 49 0.56 12.12 -0.71
CA PRO A 49 1.47 12.48 0.37
C PRO A 49 2.48 11.36 0.62
N VAL A 50 3.71 11.72 0.98
CA VAL A 50 4.71 10.76 1.46
C VAL A 50 4.47 10.55 2.96
N ILE A 51 4.08 9.33 3.32
CA ILE A 51 3.80 8.96 4.72
C ILE A 51 5.12 8.79 5.48
N LYS A 52 5.12 9.15 6.78
CA LYS A 52 6.26 8.87 7.67
C LYS A 52 6.57 7.36 7.69
N ASN A 53 7.86 7.02 7.62
CA ASN A 53 8.37 5.65 7.54
C ASN A 53 7.63 4.81 6.49
N PRO A 54 7.71 5.11 5.18
CA PRO A 54 6.78 4.59 4.18
C PRO A 54 7.00 3.12 3.78
N PHE A 55 7.97 2.41 4.38
CA PHE A 55 8.30 1.04 4.02
C PHE A 55 8.84 0.24 5.21
N TYR A 56 8.84 -1.09 5.06
CA TYR A 56 9.53 -2.05 5.93
C TYR A 56 10.49 -2.85 5.06
N PHE A 57 11.72 -3.06 5.54
CA PHE A 57 12.69 -3.92 4.87
C PHE A 57 12.82 -5.21 5.66
N ILE A 58 12.37 -6.31 5.06
CA ILE A 58 12.33 -7.63 5.69
C ILE A 58 13.48 -8.46 5.12
N ASP A 59 14.44 -8.81 5.97
CA ASP A 59 15.54 -9.70 5.68
C ASP A 59 15.44 -11.01 6.47
N LYS A 60 16.38 -11.94 6.26
CA LYS A 60 16.40 -13.22 6.97
C LYS A 60 16.67 -13.08 8.47
N GLY A 61 17.43 -12.07 8.88
CA GLY A 61 17.84 -11.83 10.26
C GLY A 61 16.76 -11.15 11.12
N ASN A 62 15.86 -10.38 10.51
CA ASN A 62 14.82 -9.60 11.19
C ASN A 62 13.38 -10.04 10.84
N CYS A 63 13.24 -11.09 10.03
CA CYS A 63 11.99 -11.51 9.40
C CYS A 63 10.80 -11.55 10.35
N LYS A 64 10.96 -12.17 11.52
CA LYS A 64 9.86 -12.35 12.47
C LYS A 64 9.27 -11.03 12.95
N GLU A 65 10.12 -10.08 13.34
CA GLU A 65 9.71 -8.81 13.92
C GLU A 65 9.23 -7.82 12.87
N GLU A 66 10.00 -7.63 11.79
CA GLU A 66 9.65 -6.67 10.74
C GLU A 66 8.40 -7.10 9.96
N ARG A 67 8.22 -8.41 9.74
CA ARG A 67 6.99 -8.93 9.13
C ARG A 67 5.77 -8.70 10.03
N ALA A 68 5.89 -8.88 11.35
CA ALA A 68 4.80 -8.62 12.27
C ALA A 68 4.39 -7.14 12.24
N LYS A 69 5.35 -6.21 12.28
CA LYS A 69 5.11 -4.76 12.18
C LYS A 69 4.47 -4.38 10.84
N ALA A 70 4.93 -4.98 9.73
CA ALA A 70 4.35 -4.75 8.42
C ALA A 70 2.89 -5.23 8.35
N ILE A 71 2.60 -6.44 8.85
CA ILE A 71 1.24 -6.99 8.92
C ILE A 71 0.33 -6.13 9.78
N ASP A 72 0.81 -5.68 10.95
CA ASP A 72 0.05 -4.81 11.84
C ASP A 72 -0.36 -3.50 11.15
N ARG A 73 0.59 -2.81 10.49
CA ARG A 73 0.26 -1.61 9.72
C ARG A 73 -0.70 -1.89 8.58
N LEU A 74 -0.54 -3.01 7.88
CA LEU A 74 -1.42 -3.42 6.77
C LEU A 74 -2.84 -3.72 7.24
N SER A 75 -2.99 -4.22 8.47
CA SER A 75 -4.30 -4.53 9.06
C SER A 75 -5.21 -3.31 9.15
N TYR A 76 -4.65 -2.10 9.23
CA TYR A 76 -5.40 -0.84 9.19
C TYR A 76 -6.29 -0.75 7.94
N LEU A 77 -5.85 -1.30 6.81
CA LEU A 77 -6.59 -1.28 5.55
C LEU A 77 -7.84 -2.16 5.58
N ALA A 78 -7.96 -3.06 6.56
CA ALA A 78 -9.11 -3.94 6.76
C ALA A 78 -10.23 -3.30 7.59
N LYS A 79 -10.03 -2.10 8.15
CA LYS A 79 -11.10 -1.39 8.89
C LYS A 79 -12.35 -1.25 8.03
N THR A 80 -13.56 -1.39 8.57
CA THR A 80 -14.79 -1.28 7.74
C THR A 80 -15.19 0.16 7.46
N ARG A 81 -14.73 1.10 8.28
CA ARG A 81 -15.04 2.53 8.16
C ARG A 81 -14.54 3.11 6.84
N GLY A 82 -15.39 3.89 6.18
CA GLY A 82 -15.05 4.60 4.94
C GLY A 82 -15.12 3.73 3.68
N LYS A 83 -15.56 2.47 3.77
CA LYS A 83 -15.74 1.58 2.62
C LYS A 83 -17.19 1.50 2.18
N GLY A 84 -17.44 1.09 0.94
CA GLY A 84 -18.78 0.95 0.36
C GLY A 84 -19.36 2.24 -0.23
N TYR A 85 -18.69 3.39 -0.05
CA TYR A 85 -19.03 4.66 -0.73
C TYR A 85 -18.50 4.69 -2.16
N ARG A 86 -19.09 3.84 -3.01
CA ARG A 86 -18.70 3.62 -4.40
C ARG A 86 -19.86 3.06 -5.21
N ASP A 87 -19.72 3.04 -6.52
CA ASP A 87 -20.66 2.34 -7.38
C ASP A 87 -20.72 0.84 -7.04
N PRO A 88 -21.89 0.19 -7.23
CA PRO A 88 -22.08 -1.23 -6.92
C PRO A 88 -21.06 -2.16 -7.61
N GLN A 89 -20.65 -1.81 -8.83
CA GLN A 89 -19.68 -2.58 -9.63
C GLN A 89 -18.21 -2.29 -9.29
N ALA A 90 -17.92 -1.19 -8.60
CA ALA A 90 -16.55 -0.88 -8.20
C ALA A 90 -16.09 -1.83 -7.07
N LYS A 91 -14.79 -1.88 -6.79
CA LYS A 91 -14.26 -2.68 -5.68
C LYS A 91 -13.68 -1.77 -4.61
N ASP A 92 -13.86 -2.14 -3.35
CA ASP A 92 -13.25 -1.42 -2.21
C ASP A 92 -11.78 -1.81 -2.01
N TYR A 93 -11.36 -2.95 -2.54
CA TYR A 93 -10.00 -3.45 -2.41
C TYR A 93 -9.63 -4.44 -3.50
N GLY A 94 -8.34 -4.68 -3.65
CA GLY A 94 -7.80 -5.75 -4.48
C GLY A 94 -6.39 -6.12 -4.06
N SER A 95 -5.98 -7.34 -4.34
CA SER A 95 -4.64 -7.84 -4.04
C SER A 95 -4.19 -8.89 -5.04
N SER A 96 -2.87 -9.00 -5.20
CA SER A 96 -2.24 -10.13 -5.89
C SER A 96 -1.99 -11.29 -4.94
N ARG A 97 -1.86 -12.50 -5.48
CA ARG A 97 -1.23 -13.62 -4.76
C ARG A 97 0.29 -13.56 -4.89
N LEU A 98 0.99 -13.76 -3.79
CA LEU A 98 2.42 -14.04 -3.81
C LEU A 98 2.58 -15.53 -4.11
N ASN A 99 3.21 -15.85 -5.23
CA ASN A 99 3.58 -17.23 -5.51
C ASN A 99 4.90 -17.55 -4.79
N PRO A 100 5.03 -18.74 -4.18
CA PRO A 100 6.34 -19.25 -3.78
C PRO A 100 7.29 -19.22 -4.97
N LYS A 101 8.54 -18.80 -4.75
CA LYS A 101 9.62 -19.07 -5.71
C LYS A 101 10.09 -20.50 -5.53
#